data_AF-A0A919V2U8-F1
#
_entry.id   AF-A0A919V2U8-F1
#
_cell.length_a   1.000
_cell.length_b   1.000
_cell.length_c   1.000
_cell.angle_alpha   90.00
_cell.angle_beta   90.00
_cell.angle_gamma   90.00
#
_symmetry.space_group_name_H-M   'P 1'
#
loop_
_entity.id
_entity.type
_entity.pdbx_description
1 polymer ?
#
loop_
_entity_poly.entity_id
_entity_poly.type
_entity_poly.pdbx_seq_one_letter_code
_entity_poly.pdbx_strand_id
1 'polypeptide(L)'
;MRLRAALSAAALAAGLLGVPAAAGAAEAATTAAAACKYRRVAQHWECVTPGAYCPVAAHGKLGIAKITNKRYRCTQYSNGRWRWKRA
;
A
#
# COMPACT_ATOMS: atom_id res chain seq x y z
N MET A 1 32.84 37.36 -37.15
CA MET A 1 31.44 37.60 -36.75
C MET A 1 31.22 36.93 -35.40
N ARG A 2 31.42 37.64 -34.29
CA ARG A 2 30.36 38.11 -33.38
C ARG A 2 29.19 37.13 -33.22
N LEU A 3 29.20 36.34 -32.16
CA LEU A 3 27.99 36.10 -31.38
C LEU A 3 28.36 36.09 -29.90
N ARG A 4 27.92 37.18 -29.26
CA ARG A 4 27.83 37.36 -27.82
C ARG A 4 26.64 36.52 -27.35
N ALA A 5 26.83 35.70 -26.32
CA ALA A 5 25.76 35.35 -25.41
C ALA A 5 26.38 35.16 -24.03
N ALA A 6 26.30 36.24 -23.25
CA ALA A 6 26.58 36.24 -21.82
C ALA A 6 25.47 35.49 -21.09
N LEU A 7 25.82 34.68 -20.09
CA LEU A 7 25.02 34.37 -18.90
C LEU A 7 25.96 33.62 -17.94
N SER A 8 26.62 34.32 -17.02
CA SER A 8 26.11 34.80 -15.72
C SER A 8 26.13 33.73 -14.63
N ALA A 9 26.86 34.07 -13.56
CA ALA A 9 26.77 33.58 -12.18
C ALA A 9 27.18 32.11 -11.96
N ALA A 10 28.28 31.82 -11.25
CA ALA A 10 28.34 31.88 -9.78
C ALA A 10 27.14 31.13 -9.17
N ALA A 11 27.30 30.10 -8.35
CA ALA A 11 28.20 30.05 -7.22
C ALA A 11 27.96 28.71 -6.49
N LEU A 12 28.95 28.31 -5.69
CA LEU A 12 28.79 27.60 -4.40
C LEU A 12 28.20 26.17 -4.49
N ALA A 13 28.54 25.23 -3.64
CA ALA A 13 29.62 25.02 -2.70
C ALA A 13 29.46 23.55 -2.30
N ALA A 14 30.54 23.03 -1.72
CA ALA A 14 30.62 21.75 -1.05
C ALA A 14 29.34 21.35 -0.27
N GLY A 15 29.00 20.08 -0.39
CA GLY A 15 27.95 19.43 0.38
C GLY A 15 28.08 17.91 0.31
N LEU A 16 29.26 17.39 0.68
CA LEU A 16 29.36 16.02 1.18
C LEU A 16 28.40 15.91 2.37
N LEU A 17 27.47 14.96 2.32
CA LEU A 17 27.02 14.14 3.46
C LEU A 17 26.06 13.09 2.90
N GLY A 18 26.52 11.84 2.85
CA GLY A 18 25.66 10.69 2.60
C GLY A 18 24.68 10.50 3.75
N VAL A 19 23.43 10.22 3.41
CA VAL A 19 22.43 9.67 4.35
C VAL A 19 21.50 8.74 3.58
N PRO A 20 21.28 7.50 4.06
CA PRO A 20 20.66 6.45 3.28
C PRO A 20 19.13 6.48 3.34
N ALA A 21 18.53 5.98 2.25
CA ALA A 21 17.30 5.20 2.19
C ALA A 21 16.02 5.73 2.85
N ALA A 22 15.16 6.29 1.99
CA ALA A 22 13.72 6.03 1.89
C ALA A 22 12.99 5.47 3.12
N ALA A 23 12.37 6.36 3.90
CA ALA A 23 11.27 6.02 4.78
C ALA A 23 9.98 6.61 4.19
N GLY A 24 9.38 5.90 3.23
CA GLY A 24 8.01 6.15 2.83
C GLY A 24 7.10 5.79 4.01
N ALA A 25 6.65 6.81 4.75
CA ALA A 25 5.62 6.63 5.76
C ALA A 25 4.34 6.17 5.05
N ALA A 26 4.07 4.87 5.08
CA ALA A 26 2.81 4.33 4.66
C ALA A 26 1.75 4.80 5.66
N GLU A 27 1.05 5.89 5.31
CA GLU A 27 -0.18 6.29 5.98
C GLU A 27 -1.13 5.10 5.97
N ALA A 28 -1.23 4.45 7.13
CA ALA A 28 -2.23 3.44 7.40
C ALA A 28 -3.59 4.17 7.49
N ALA A 29 -4.17 4.45 6.32
CA ALA A 29 -5.52 4.95 6.18
C ALA A 29 -6.47 3.94 6.84
N THR A 30 -6.77 4.17 8.11
CA THR A 30 -7.70 3.38 8.90
C THR A 30 -9.10 3.80 8.50
N THR A 31 -9.50 3.41 7.29
CA THR A 31 -10.86 3.55 6.83
C THR A 31 -11.68 2.53 7.60
N ALA A 32 -12.41 2.99 8.62
CA ALA A 32 -13.39 2.22 9.34
C ALA A 32 -14.47 1.77 8.33
N ALA A 33 -14.24 0.60 7.73
CA ALA A 33 -15.16 0.04 6.75
C ALA A 33 -16.46 -0.32 7.48
N ALA A 34 -17.55 0.32 7.06
CA ALA A 34 -18.90 0.00 7.50
C ALA A 34 -19.07 -1.53 7.57
N ALA A 35 -19.62 -2.03 8.69
CA ALA A 35 -19.65 -3.43 9.08
C ALA A 35 -20.45 -4.29 8.09
N CYS A 36 -19.85 -4.62 6.94
CA CYS A 36 -20.38 -5.63 6.05
C CYS A 36 -19.96 -7.00 6.57
N LYS A 37 -20.92 -7.92 6.68
CA LYS A 37 -20.63 -9.31 7.03
C LYS A 37 -19.91 -9.96 5.85
N TYR A 38 -18.79 -10.64 6.12
CA TYR A 38 -18.10 -11.45 5.13
C TYR A 38 -19.06 -12.42 4.45
N ARG A 39 -19.12 -12.41 3.12
CA ARG A 39 -19.98 -13.31 2.35
C ARG A 39 -19.14 -14.07 1.35
N ARG A 40 -19.27 -15.40 1.33
CA ARG A 40 -18.65 -16.21 0.28
C ARG A 40 -19.56 -16.17 -0.96
N VAL A 41 -19.04 -15.67 -2.07
CA VAL A 41 -19.73 -15.64 -3.36
C VAL A 41 -18.90 -16.45 -4.34
N ALA A 42 -19.44 -17.59 -4.76
CA ALA A 42 -18.72 -18.60 -5.55
C ALA A 42 -17.33 -18.92 -4.97
N GLN A 43 -16.27 -18.48 -5.65
CA GLN A 43 -14.87 -18.75 -5.32
C GLN A 43 -14.16 -17.59 -4.60
N HIS A 44 -14.82 -16.47 -4.34
CA HIS A 44 -14.23 -15.33 -3.64
C HIS A 44 -15.05 -14.89 -2.42
N TRP A 45 -14.41 -14.10 -1.55
CA TRP A 45 -15.07 -13.47 -0.41
C TRP A 45 -15.44 -12.04 -0.76
N GLU A 46 -16.70 -11.68 -0.64
CA GLU A 46 -17.13 -10.29 -0.71
C GLU A 46 -17.10 -9.64 0.67
N CYS A 47 -17.11 -8.31 0.66
CA CYS A 47 -17.12 -7.50 1.87
C CYS A 47 -15.89 -7.69 2.76
N VAL A 48 -14.71 -7.88 2.16
CA VAL A 48 -13.50 -8.01 2.97
C VAL A 48 -13.02 -6.66 3.50
N THR A 49 -12.65 -6.63 4.78
CA THR A 49 -12.03 -5.45 5.39
C THR A 49 -10.52 -5.53 5.23
N PRO A 50 -9.89 -4.54 4.56
CA PRO A 50 -8.43 -4.49 4.42
C PRO A 50 -7.74 -4.58 5.78
N GLY A 51 -6.71 -5.44 5.89
CA GLY A 51 -5.93 -5.59 7.13
C GLY A 51 -6.62 -6.31 8.28
N ALA A 52 -7.92 -6.62 8.19
CA ALA A 52 -8.64 -7.38 9.20
C ALA A 52 -8.29 -8.87 9.16
N TYR A 53 -8.59 -9.59 10.25
CA TYR A 53 -8.50 -11.05 10.28
C TYR A 53 -9.47 -11.66 9.28
N CYS A 54 -8.98 -12.65 8.56
CA CYS A 54 -9.81 -13.44 7.68
C CYS A 54 -10.27 -14.73 8.40
N PRO A 55 -11.46 -15.24 8.06
CA PRO A 55 -11.94 -16.51 8.61
C PRO A 55 -11.11 -17.67 8.08
N VAL A 56 -11.06 -18.77 8.83
CA VAL A 56 -10.25 -19.97 8.48
C VAL A 56 -10.58 -20.50 7.09
N ALA A 57 -11.86 -20.52 6.72
CA ALA A 57 -12.32 -20.95 5.39
C ALA A 57 -11.84 -20.04 4.23
N ALA A 58 -11.29 -18.86 4.55
CA ALA A 58 -10.72 -17.91 3.61
C ALA A 58 -9.19 -17.97 3.53
N HIS A 59 -8.50 -18.75 4.37
CA HIS A 59 -7.04 -18.86 4.33
C HIS A 59 -6.55 -19.21 2.91
N GLY A 60 -5.68 -18.36 2.35
CA GLY A 60 -5.13 -18.50 1.00
C GLY A 60 -6.05 -18.04 -0.14
N LYS A 61 -7.30 -17.67 0.15
CA LYS A 61 -8.31 -17.25 -0.84
C LYS A 61 -8.31 -15.74 -1.08
N LEU A 62 -8.96 -15.37 -2.18
CA LEU A 62 -9.17 -13.98 -2.58
C LEU A 62 -10.48 -13.44 -2.01
N GLY A 63 -10.50 -12.14 -1.77
CA GLY A 63 -11.71 -11.39 -1.49
C GLY A 63 -11.69 -9.97 -2.03
N ILE A 64 -12.87 -9.37 -2.11
CA ILE A 64 -13.11 -8.05 -2.68
C ILE A 64 -13.69 -7.14 -1.60
N ALA A 65 -13.04 -6.02 -1.37
CA ALA A 65 -13.49 -5.05 -0.38
C ALA A 65 -14.66 -4.26 -0.98
N LYS A 66 -15.83 -4.27 -0.33
CA LYS A 66 -17.05 -3.64 -0.87
C LYS A 66 -16.87 -2.14 -1.16
N ILE A 67 -16.17 -1.43 -0.28
CA ILE A 67 -16.03 0.03 -0.37
C ILE A 67 -15.11 0.42 -1.53
N THR A 68 -14.01 -0.30 -1.70
CA THR A 68 -12.97 0.08 -2.67
C THR A 68 -13.01 -0.75 -3.95
N ASN A 69 -13.80 -1.83 -3.98
CA ASN A 69 -13.80 -2.89 -5.00
C ASN A 69 -12.40 -3.46 -5.30
N LYS A 70 -11.44 -3.29 -4.37
CA LYS A 70 -10.08 -3.79 -4.54
C LYS A 70 -9.98 -5.24 -4.09
N ARG A 71 -9.07 -5.98 -4.73
CA ARG A 71 -8.78 -7.38 -4.42
C ARG A 71 -7.76 -7.48 -3.28
N TYR A 72 -8.05 -8.39 -2.37
CA TYR A 72 -7.21 -8.74 -1.24
C TYR A 72 -7.06 -10.26 -1.19
N ARG A 73 -5.94 -10.74 -0.68
CA ARG A 73 -5.69 -12.14 -0.39
C ARG A 73 -5.55 -12.33 1.11
N CYS A 74 -6.23 -13.34 1.64
CA CYS A 74 -6.03 -13.74 3.01
C CYS A 74 -4.71 -14.52 3.07
N THR A 75 -3.69 -13.91 3.69
CA THR A 75 -2.34 -14.46 3.79
C THR A 75 -1.89 -14.50 5.25
N GLN A 76 -1.04 -15.47 5.57
CA GLN A 76 -0.39 -15.51 6.87
C GLN A 76 0.69 -14.42 6.94
N TYR A 77 0.69 -13.67 8.03
CA TYR A 77 1.75 -12.73 8.38
C TYR A 77 2.84 -13.46 9.18
N SER A 78 4.02 -12.84 9.32
CA SER A 78 5.15 -13.41 10.08
C SER A 78 4.81 -13.73 11.55
N ASN A 79 3.80 -13.07 12.11
CA ASN A 79 3.28 -13.35 13.44
C ASN A 79 2.29 -14.54 13.50
N GLY A 80 2.21 -15.35 12.44
CA GLY A 80 1.33 -16.51 12.33
C GLY A 80 -0.16 -16.19 12.10
N ARG A 81 -0.55 -14.91 12.11
CA ARG A 81 -1.95 -14.50 11.99
C ARG A 81 -2.34 -14.32 10.53
N TRP A 82 -3.56 -14.74 10.21
CA TRP A 82 -4.13 -14.59 8.87
C TRP A 82 -4.93 -13.29 8.76
N ARG A 83 -4.56 -12.45 7.79
CA ARG A 83 -5.25 -11.19 7.53
C ARG A 83 -5.37 -10.92 6.03
N TRP A 84 -6.34 -10.09 5.65
CA TRP A 84 -6.52 -9.62 4.28
C TRP A 84 -5.40 -8.64 3.88
N LYS A 85 -4.44 -9.12 3.09
CA LYS A 85 -3.37 -8.32 2.47
C LYS A 85 -3.77 -7.93 1.05
N ARG A 86 -3.34 -6.76 0.56
CA ARG A 86 -3.58 -6.38 -0.84
C ARG A 86 -2.95 -7.44 -1.77
N ALA A 87 -3.76 -7.94 -2.71
CA ALA A 87 -3.32 -8.91 -3.71
C ALA A 87 -2.66 -8.21 -4.90
#